data_AF-A0A6C0DC66-F1
#
_entry.id   AF-A0A6C0DC66-F1
#
_cell.length_a   1.000
_cell.length_b   1.000
_cell.length_c   1.000
_cell.angle_alpha   90.00
_cell.angle_beta   90.00
_cell.angle_gamma   90.00
#
_symmetry.space_group_name_H-M   'P 1'
#
loop_
_entity.id
_entity.type
_entity.pdbx_description
1 polymer ?
#
loop_
_entity_poly.entity_id
_entity_poly.type
_entity_poly.pdbx_seq_one_letter_code
_entity_poly.pdbx_strand_id
1 'polypeptide(L)'
;MRKCSYPFDWILSSPKMVMECIRDDFNTFLDPKYHRSMGDGTSNHTVYGSMVHGNNFHGTPTLNHTFTHKDITDPATHASYVRAVERFRAVLSSPDPKLFVLCTQDIVFDRKEIQELQILLDQKTTNAQIVCISLHNDYTTHYSVEHAGNVKYVKMYTYSRSDGRGFAKPDENDRFQEMLTSLYSFA
;
A
#
# COMPACT_ATOMS: atom_id res chain seq x y z
N MET A 1 2.50 19.71 -0.58
CA MET A 1 3.62 19.07 0.16
C MET A 1 3.04 17.98 1.06
N ARG A 2 3.70 16.83 1.17
CA ARG A 2 3.25 15.71 2.00
C ARG A 2 3.44 16.04 3.49
N LYS A 3 2.41 15.95 4.32
CA LYS A 3 2.46 16.36 5.75
C LYS A 3 3.28 15.41 6.62
N CYS A 4 3.25 14.11 6.34
CA CYS A 4 4.05 13.10 7.05
C CYS A 4 4.13 11.79 6.24
N SER A 5 5.00 10.86 6.66
CA SER A 5 5.05 9.47 6.14
C SER A 5 4.42 8.47 7.11
N TYR A 6 3.91 7.36 6.60
CA TYR A 6 3.30 6.23 7.29
C TYR A 6 4.12 4.96 6.96
N PRO A 7 3.92 3.84 7.70
CA PRO A 7 4.86 2.72 7.65
C PRO A 7 4.86 1.96 6.32
N PHE A 8 3.81 2.11 5.51
CA PHE A 8 3.69 1.46 4.20
C PHE A 8 4.05 2.38 3.02
N ASP A 9 4.59 3.57 3.31
CA ASP A 9 5.05 4.47 2.27
C ASP A 9 6.43 4.10 1.75
N TRP A 10 6.58 4.14 0.43
CA TRP A 10 7.84 3.84 -0.26
C TRP A 10 8.39 2.43 0.04
N ILE A 11 7.50 1.50 0.39
CA ILE A 11 7.81 0.08 0.50
C ILE A 11 6.82 -0.72 -0.31
N LEU A 12 7.23 -1.92 -0.71
CA LEU A 12 6.29 -2.87 -1.28
C LEU A 12 5.58 -3.61 -0.15
N SER A 13 4.26 -3.67 -0.20
CA SER A 13 3.43 -4.34 0.80
C SER A 13 2.23 -5.02 0.15
N SER A 14 1.78 -6.12 0.75
CA SER A 14 0.56 -6.83 0.37
C SER A 14 -0.49 -6.72 1.48
N PRO A 15 -1.78 -6.99 1.20
CA PRO A 15 -2.80 -7.02 2.24
C PRO A 15 -2.43 -7.97 3.38
N LYS A 16 -1.89 -9.16 3.07
CA LYS A 16 -1.34 -10.10 4.06
C LYS A 16 -0.29 -9.47 4.98
N MET A 17 0.73 -8.82 4.42
CA MET A 17 1.77 -8.15 5.22
C MET A 17 1.16 -7.09 6.14
N VAL A 18 0.25 -6.27 5.61
CA VAL A 18 -0.43 -5.22 6.39
C VAL A 18 -1.21 -5.82 7.56
N MET A 19 -1.94 -6.92 7.33
CA MET A 19 -2.67 -7.63 8.38
C MET A 19 -1.75 -8.15 9.48
N GLU A 20 -0.64 -8.80 9.12
CA GLU A 20 0.33 -9.31 10.11
C GLU A 20 0.92 -8.18 10.95
N CYS A 21 1.33 -7.06 10.32
CA CYS A 21 1.81 -5.88 11.03
C CYS A 21 0.76 -5.29 12.00
N ILE A 22 -0.52 -5.28 11.63
CA ILE A 22 -1.58 -4.76 12.51
C ILE A 22 -1.90 -5.73 13.65
N ARG A 23 -1.85 -7.04 13.39
CA ARG A 23 -2.15 -8.09 14.38
C ARG A 23 -1.16 -8.07 15.54
N ASP A 24 0.12 -7.91 15.24
CA ASP A 24 1.18 -7.92 16.24
C ASP A 24 1.61 -6.52 16.72
N ASP A 25 0.84 -5.49 16.36
CA ASP A 25 1.14 -4.08 16.63
C ASP A 25 2.56 -3.67 16.19
N PHE A 26 2.95 -4.08 14.99
CA PHE A 26 4.20 -3.76 14.31
C PHE A 26 5.46 -4.26 15.03
N ASN A 27 5.34 -5.12 16.04
CA ASN A 27 6.48 -5.61 16.81
C ASN A 27 7.48 -6.35 15.90
N THR A 28 7.00 -7.27 15.07
CA THR A 28 7.83 -7.98 14.09
C THR A 28 8.36 -7.03 13.04
N PHE A 29 7.55 -6.10 12.54
CA PHE A 29 7.95 -5.14 11.51
C PHE A 29 9.12 -4.24 11.94
N LEU A 30 9.14 -3.82 13.20
CA LEU A 30 10.17 -2.92 13.74
C LEU A 30 11.35 -3.65 14.38
N ASP A 31 11.30 -4.97 14.55
CA ASP A 31 12.37 -5.74 15.19
C ASP A 31 13.58 -5.88 14.25
N PRO A 32 14.75 -5.28 14.58
CA PRO A 32 15.93 -5.31 13.73
C PRO A 32 16.42 -6.71 13.39
N LYS A 33 16.09 -7.73 14.20
CA LYS A 33 16.51 -9.12 13.92
C LYS A 33 15.91 -9.66 12.62
N TYR A 34 14.81 -9.08 12.13
CA TYR A 34 14.18 -9.47 10.88
C TYR A 34 14.62 -8.60 9.70
N HIS A 35 15.46 -7.58 9.91
CA HIS A 35 15.92 -6.67 8.86
C HIS A 35 17.23 -7.14 8.27
N ARG A 36 17.33 -7.08 6.93
CA ARG A 36 18.55 -7.48 6.20
C ARG A 36 18.85 -6.44 5.13
N SER A 37 20.02 -5.80 5.22
CA SER A 37 20.53 -4.95 4.15
C SER A 37 20.75 -5.78 2.88
N MET A 38 20.36 -5.22 1.75
CA MET A 38 20.59 -5.81 0.43
C MET A 38 21.68 -5.07 -0.35
N GLY A 39 22.29 -4.04 0.25
CA GLY A 39 23.19 -3.11 -0.45
C GLY A 39 22.43 -1.98 -1.15
N ASP A 40 23.20 -1.01 -1.67
CA ASP A 40 22.71 0.11 -2.51
C ASP A 40 21.57 0.93 -1.89
N GLY A 41 21.56 1.05 -0.56
CA GLY A 41 20.54 1.81 0.17
C GLY A 41 19.17 1.11 0.22
N THR A 42 19.13 -0.20 0.05
CA THR A 42 17.91 -1.00 0.07
C THR A 42 17.98 -2.15 1.08
N SER A 43 16.81 -2.68 1.47
CA SER A 43 16.76 -3.76 2.45
C SER A 43 15.51 -4.64 2.34
N ASN A 44 15.55 -5.78 3.01
CA ASN A 44 14.47 -6.74 3.08
C ASN A 44 14.01 -6.98 4.53
N HIS A 45 12.76 -7.43 4.66
CA HIS A 45 12.24 -8.02 5.87
C HIS A 45 12.16 -9.55 5.73
N THR A 46 12.88 -10.30 6.55
CA THR A 46 12.99 -11.77 6.41
C THR A 46 11.66 -12.51 6.59
N VAL A 47 10.71 -11.95 7.34
CA VAL A 47 9.35 -12.51 7.49
C VAL A 47 8.41 -12.07 6.35
N TYR A 48 8.52 -10.82 5.89
CA TYR A 48 7.52 -10.22 5.02
C TYR A 48 7.94 -10.16 3.56
N GLY A 49 9.22 -10.28 3.25
CA GLY A 49 9.76 -10.21 1.89
C GLY A 49 9.21 -11.26 0.93
N SER A 50 8.70 -12.38 1.44
CA SER A 50 7.99 -13.41 0.67
C SER A 50 6.50 -13.14 0.50
N MET A 51 5.92 -12.24 1.31
CA MET A 51 4.51 -11.84 1.22
C MET A 51 4.30 -10.73 0.19
N VAL A 52 5.37 -10.11 -0.27
CA VAL A 52 5.33 -9.05 -1.26
C VAL A 52 5.44 -9.67 -2.65
N HIS A 53 4.39 -9.52 -3.45
CA HIS A 53 4.37 -9.96 -4.84
C HIS A 53 4.50 -8.72 -5.73
N GLY A 54 5.69 -8.46 -6.25
CA GLY A 54 5.93 -7.40 -7.22
C GLY A 54 6.62 -7.99 -8.44
N ASN A 55 6.02 -7.88 -9.62
CA ASN A 55 6.76 -8.00 -10.86
C ASN A 55 7.44 -6.65 -11.12
N ASN A 56 8.76 -6.64 -11.25
CA ASN A 56 9.44 -5.47 -11.77
C ASN A 56 9.02 -5.23 -13.23
N PHE A 57 9.29 -4.05 -13.79
CA PHE A 57 9.07 -3.74 -15.21
C PHE A 57 9.72 -4.73 -16.19
N HIS A 58 10.64 -5.57 -15.71
CA HIS A 58 11.35 -6.60 -16.46
C HIS A 58 10.78 -8.02 -16.26
N GLY A 59 9.63 -8.18 -15.61
CA GLY A 59 8.97 -9.48 -15.41
C GLY A 59 9.65 -10.41 -14.40
N THR A 60 10.66 -9.92 -13.68
CA THR A 60 11.32 -10.66 -12.59
C THR A 60 10.62 -10.30 -11.27
N PRO A 61 10.11 -11.29 -10.52
CA PRO A 61 9.57 -11.05 -9.20
C PRO A 61 10.65 -10.48 -8.28
N THR A 62 10.41 -9.34 -7.64
CA THR A 62 11.22 -8.88 -6.50
C THR A 62 10.86 -9.69 -5.27
N LEU A 63 11.20 -10.98 -5.28
CA LEU A 63 11.17 -11.78 -4.07
C LEU A 63 12.23 -11.22 -3.12
N ASN A 64 11.87 -11.05 -1.85
CA ASN A 64 12.78 -10.61 -0.79
C ASN A 64 13.26 -9.15 -0.94
N HIS A 65 12.38 -8.23 -1.36
CA HIS A 65 12.72 -6.81 -1.40
C HIS A 65 11.58 -5.93 -0.86
N THR A 66 11.44 -5.86 0.47
CA THR A 66 10.40 -5.03 1.12
C THR A 66 10.67 -3.52 1.01
N PHE A 67 11.89 -3.08 1.31
CA PHE A 67 12.26 -1.67 1.39
C PHE A 67 13.09 -1.27 0.15
N THR A 68 12.42 -0.92 -0.93
CA THR A 68 13.03 -0.68 -2.26
C THR A 68 13.78 0.64 -2.40
N HIS A 69 13.64 1.54 -1.43
CA HIS A 69 14.22 2.89 -1.48
C HIS A 69 14.97 3.28 -0.21
N LYS A 70 15.03 2.38 0.78
CA LYS A 70 15.63 2.64 2.08
C LYS A 70 16.25 1.38 2.67
N ASP A 71 17.34 1.55 3.38
CA ASP A 71 17.91 0.48 4.19
C ASP A 71 17.43 0.62 5.64
N ILE A 72 16.48 -0.20 6.07
CA ILE A 72 15.95 -0.14 7.43
C ILE A 72 16.98 -0.58 8.48
N THR A 73 18.09 -1.20 8.08
CA THR A 73 19.19 -1.53 9.01
C THR A 73 19.99 -0.29 9.43
N ASP A 74 19.89 0.82 8.68
CA ASP A 74 20.41 2.10 9.11
C ASP A 74 19.60 2.66 10.31
N PRO A 75 20.24 3.03 11.44
CA PRO A 75 19.53 3.50 12.63
C PRO A 75 18.64 4.72 12.41
N ALA A 76 19.04 5.66 11.54
CA ALA A 76 18.25 6.85 11.26
C ALA A 76 16.98 6.50 10.47
N THR A 77 17.12 5.59 9.51
CA THR A 77 16.01 5.03 8.74
C THR A 77 15.06 4.23 9.64
N HIS A 78 15.59 3.33 10.47
CA HIS A 78 14.81 2.58 11.46
C HIS A 78 13.98 3.51 12.35
N ALA A 79 14.62 4.51 12.95
CA ALA A 79 13.94 5.50 13.79
C ALA A 79 12.86 6.27 13.02
N SER A 80 13.02 6.49 11.71
CA SER A 80 12.00 7.11 10.87
C SER A 80 10.75 6.22 10.70
N TYR A 81 10.92 4.90 10.61
CA TYR A 81 9.84 3.93 10.57
C TYR A 81 9.14 3.79 11.91
N VAL A 82 9.87 3.81 13.04
CA VAL A 82 9.27 3.84 14.39
C VAL A 82 8.29 5.02 14.50
N ARG A 83 8.74 6.23 14.15
CA ARG A 83 7.87 7.42 14.14
C ARG A 83 6.70 7.29 13.15
N ALA A 84 6.88 6.60 12.03
CA ALA A 84 5.82 6.37 11.06
C ALA A 84 4.74 5.43 11.62
N VAL A 85 5.14 4.36 12.32
CA VAL A 85 4.24 3.44 13.03
C VAL A 85 3.48 4.18 14.13
N GLU A 86 4.14 5.02 14.93
CA GLU A 86 3.47 5.84 15.95
C GLU A 86 2.37 6.74 15.36
N ARG A 87 2.66 7.41 14.24
CA ARG A 87 1.66 8.20 13.53
C ARG A 87 0.51 7.35 13.00
N PHE A 88 0.80 6.16 12.50
CA PHE A 88 -0.23 5.25 12.02
C PHE A 88 -1.13 4.74 13.15
N ARG A 89 -0.56 4.41 14.31
CA ARG A 89 -1.33 4.09 15.53
C ARG A 89 -2.24 5.25 15.94
N ALA A 90 -1.74 6.48 15.88
CA ALA A 90 -2.54 7.67 16.14
C ALA A 90 -3.69 7.84 15.14
N VAL A 91 -3.45 7.55 13.85
CA VAL A 91 -4.53 7.50 12.84
C VAL A 91 -5.56 6.44 13.20
N LEU A 92 -5.16 5.21 13.49
CA LEU A 92 -6.09 4.14 13.87
C LEU A 92 -6.91 4.49 15.13
N SER A 93 -6.33 5.21 16.08
CA SER A 93 -7.00 5.60 17.32
C SER A 93 -7.93 6.81 17.17
N SER A 94 -7.78 7.60 16.09
CA SER A 94 -8.62 8.77 15.84
C SER A 94 -10.05 8.35 15.46
N PRO A 95 -11.10 9.09 15.85
CA PRO A 95 -12.46 8.89 15.35
C PRO A 95 -12.69 9.47 13.93
N ASP A 96 -11.74 10.25 13.41
CA ASP A 96 -11.86 10.93 12.12
C ASP A 96 -12.02 9.93 10.97
N PRO A 97 -12.66 10.33 9.84
CA PRO A 97 -12.76 9.47 8.66
C PRO A 97 -11.38 9.04 8.13
N LYS A 98 -11.24 7.76 7.79
CA LYS A 98 -9.99 7.16 7.26
C LYS A 98 -10.26 6.47 5.94
N LEU A 99 -9.40 6.72 4.96
CA LEU A 99 -9.35 5.95 3.72
C LEU A 99 -8.03 5.17 3.64
N PHE A 100 -8.14 3.84 3.58
CA PHE A 100 -7.03 2.95 3.24
C PHE A 100 -7.03 2.69 1.74
N VAL A 101 -5.93 3.02 1.07
CA VAL A 101 -5.77 2.86 -0.37
C VAL A 101 -4.80 1.72 -0.63
N LEU A 102 -5.28 0.67 -1.30
CA LEU A 102 -4.46 -0.41 -1.82
C LEU A 102 -4.43 -0.30 -3.35
N CYS A 103 -3.25 -0.31 -3.94
CA CYS A 103 -3.07 -0.18 -5.37
C CYS A 103 -2.15 -1.29 -5.89
N THR A 104 -2.51 -1.91 -7.00
CA THR A 104 -1.71 -2.95 -7.64
C THR A 104 -1.81 -2.86 -9.16
N GLN A 105 -0.86 -3.47 -9.87
CA GLN A 105 -0.79 -3.50 -11.32
C GLN A 105 -0.97 -4.93 -11.83
N ASP A 106 -1.87 -5.12 -12.80
CA ASP A 106 -2.23 -6.38 -13.46
C ASP A 106 -2.72 -7.50 -12.53
N ILE A 107 -3.09 -7.18 -11.29
CA ILE A 107 -3.58 -8.12 -10.31
C ILE A 107 -4.95 -7.66 -9.82
N VAL A 108 -5.86 -8.62 -9.65
CA VAL A 108 -7.14 -8.39 -8.97
C VAL A 108 -6.99 -8.87 -7.53
N PHE A 109 -7.38 -8.02 -6.57
CA PHE A 109 -7.34 -8.39 -5.16
C PHE A 109 -8.26 -9.59 -4.85
N ASP A 110 -7.77 -10.53 -4.03
CA ASP A 110 -8.61 -11.60 -3.49
C ASP A 110 -9.64 -11.02 -2.54
N ARG A 111 -10.92 -11.23 -2.84
CA ARG A 111 -12.04 -10.71 -2.06
C ARG A 111 -12.06 -11.24 -0.62
N LYS A 112 -11.62 -12.48 -0.40
CA LYS A 112 -11.55 -13.05 0.95
C LYS A 112 -10.47 -12.38 1.77
N GLU A 113 -9.30 -12.17 1.18
CA GLU A 113 -8.18 -11.48 1.84
C GLU A 113 -8.55 -10.04 2.20
N ILE A 114 -9.21 -9.32 1.30
CA ILE A 114 -9.67 -7.95 1.58
C ILE A 114 -10.78 -7.93 2.65
N GLN A 115 -11.67 -8.92 2.66
CA GLN A 115 -12.68 -9.06 3.72
C GLN A 115 -12.04 -9.32 5.09
N GLU A 116 -10.99 -10.14 5.16
CA GLU A 116 -10.23 -10.36 6.39
C GLU A 116 -9.55 -9.08 6.87
N LEU A 117 -8.95 -8.30 5.95
CA LEU A 117 -8.36 -7.00 6.27
C LEU A 117 -9.43 -6.02 6.79
N GLN A 118 -10.61 -6.00 6.16
CA GLN A 118 -11.72 -5.17 6.62
C GLN A 118 -12.14 -5.52 8.04
N ILE A 119 -12.35 -6.81 8.35
CA ILE A 119 -12.71 -7.28 9.69
C ILE A 119 -11.64 -6.87 10.72
N LEU A 120 -10.36 -7.02 10.37
CA LEU A 120 -9.27 -6.60 11.24
C LEU A 120 -9.27 -5.08 11.49
N LEU A 121 -9.50 -4.28 10.45
CA LEU A 121 -9.58 -2.82 10.59
C LEU A 121 -10.79 -2.39 11.42
N ASP A 122 -11.95 -3.02 11.23
CA ASP A 122 -13.16 -2.76 12.02
C ASP A 122 -12.96 -3.08 13.53
N GLN A 123 -12.04 -3.99 13.87
CA GLN A 123 -11.64 -4.26 15.25
C GLN A 123 -10.64 -3.25 15.81
N LYS A 124 -9.88 -2.57 14.95
CA LYS A 124 -8.73 -1.74 15.34
C LYS A 124 -8.99 -0.24 15.22
N THR A 125 -10.02 0.16 14.48
CA THR A 125 -10.38 1.55 14.25
C THR A 125 -11.86 1.70 13.92
N THR A 126 -12.36 2.93 13.95
CA THR A 126 -13.71 3.29 13.53
C THR A 126 -13.66 4.17 12.29
N ASN A 127 -14.80 4.36 11.62
CA ASN A 127 -14.93 5.33 10.52
C ASN A 127 -13.87 5.13 9.40
N ALA A 128 -13.67 3.87 9.00
CA ALA A 128 -12.67 3.47 8.03
C ALA A 128 -13.31 2.90 6.77
N GLN A 129 -12.72 3.23 5.62
CA GLN A 129 -13.08 2.69 4.31
C GLN A 129 -11.83 2.17 3.61
N ILE A 130 -12.02 1.18 2.73
CA ILE A 130 -10.95 0.62 1.90
C ILE A 130 -11.27 0.90 0.43
N VAL A 131 -10.29 1.38 -0.32
CA VAL A 131 -10.33 1.36 -1.78
C VAL A 131 -9.22 0.47 -2.31
N CYS A 132 -9.61 -0.52 -3.09
CA CYS A 132 -8.74 -1.46 -3.78
C CYS A 132 -8.70 -1.08 -5.25
N ILE A 133 -7.55 -0.65 -5.76
CA ILE A 133 -7.37 -0.18 -7.13
C ILE A 133 -6.50 -1.18 -7.89
N SER A 134 -7.09 -1.84 -8.87
CA SER A 134 -6.39 -2.71 -9.81
C SER A 134 -6.17 -1.93 -11.11
N LEU A 135 -4.91 -1.61 -11.39
CA LEU A 135 -4.48 -0.97 -12.63
C LEU A 135 -4.28 -2.03 -13.72
N HIS A 136 -4.80 -1.75 -14.91
CA HIS A 136 -4.68 -2.60 -16.09
C HIS A 136 -4.29 -1.75 -17.29
N ASN A 137 -3.63 -2.37 -18.27
CA ASN A 137 -3.35 -1.72 -19.53
C ASN A 137 -4.44 -2.02 -20.57
N ASP A 138 -4.90 -0.99 -21.28
CA ASP A 138 -5.82 -1.09 -22.42
C ASP A 138 -5.63 0.12 -23.36
N TYR A 139 -6.18 0.07 -24.57
CA TYR A 139 -6.07 1.15 -25.55
C TYR A 139 -6.91 2.40 -25.20
N THR A 140 -7.79 2.30 -24.19
CA THR A 140 -8.66 3.40 -23.74
C THR A 140 -8.61 3.55 -22.23
N THR A 141 -8.70 4.80 -21.75
CA THR A 141 -8.80 5.05 -20.30
C THR A 141 -10.25 4.97 -19.86
N HIS A 142 -10.55 4.05 -18.94
CA HIS A 142 -11.85 3.93 -18.31
C HIS A 142 -11.71 3.24 -16.96
N TYR A 143 -12.74 3.30 -16.11
CA TYR A 143 -12.76 2.56 -14.85
C TYR A 143 -14.14 2.01 -14.54
N SER A 144 -14.18 0.96 -13.73
CA SER A 144 -15.39 0.44 -13.12
C SER A 144 -15.22 0.33 -11.62
N VAL A 145 -16.33 0.46 -10.89
CA VAL A 145 -16.33 0.41 -9.43
C VAL A 145 -17.40 -0.56 -8.96
N GLU A 146 -16.99 -1.49 -8.12
CA GLU A 146 -17.87 -2.38 -7.38
C GLU A 146 -17.79 -2.04 -5.89
N HIS A 147 -18.92 -2.18 -5.19
CA HIS A 147 -19.03 -1.85 -3.77
C HIS A 147 -19.42 -3.09 -2.96
N ALA A 148 -18.75 -3.29 -1.83
CA ALA A 148 -19.11 -4.31 -0.85
C ALA A 148 -18.86 -3.77 0.56
N GLY A 149 -19.93 -3.35 1.25
CA GLY A 149 -19.82 -2.69 2.56
C GLY A 149 -18.97 -1.42 2.50
N ASN A 150 -17.95 -1.34 3.36
CA ASN A 150 -17.00 -0.22 3.43
C ASN A 150 -15.83 -0.35 2.44
N VAL A 151 -15.91 -1.29 1.50
CA VAL A 151 -14.86 -1.54 0.51
C VAL A 151 -15.34 -1.17 -0.89
N LYS A 152 -14.53 -0.39 -1.61
CA LYS A 152 -14.68 -0.12 -3.05
C LYS A 152 -13.58 -0.82 -3.82
N TYR A 153 -13.97 -1.52 -4.88
CA TYR A 153 -13.04 -2.20 -5.79
C TYR A 153 -13.08 -1.48 -7.13
N VAL A 154 -11.99 -0.83 -7.46
CA VAL A 154 -11.80 -0.06 -8.69
C VAL A 154 -10.94 -0.89 -9.64
N LYS A 155 -11.43 -1.11 -10.85
CA LYS A 155 -10.60 -1.56 -11.98
C LYS A 155 -10.40 -0.36 -12.88
N MET A 156 -9.17 0.12 -13.02
CA MET A 156 -8.83 1.24 -13.88
C MET A 156 -7.94 0.75 -15.03
N TYR A 157 -8.35 1.07 -16.24
CA TYR A 157 -7.65 0.74 -17.47
C TYR A 157 -6.96 2.00 -17.98
N THR A 158 -5.67 1.90 -18.32
CA THR A 158 -4.84 2.99 -18.83
C THR A 158 -4.07 2.55 -20.06
N TYR A 159 -3.74 3.49 -20.94
CA TYR A 159 -2.87 3.27 -22.08
C TYR A 159 -1.45 2.93 -21.64
N SER A 160 -0.88 3.73 -20.75
CA SER A 160 0.47 3.48 -20.24
C SER A 160 0.45 2.74 -18.91
N ARG A 161 1.50 1.95 -18.66
CA ARG A 161 1.68 1.24 -17.39
C ARG A 161 2.17 2.22 -16.33
N SER A 162 1.69 2.12 -15.09
CA SER A 162 2.24 2.93 -14.01
C SER A 162 3.65 2.46 -13.64
N ASP A 163 4.54 3.40 -13.39
CA ASP A 163 5.88 3.12 -12.86
C ASP A 163 5.92 3.03 -11.31
N GLY A 164 4.75 3.10 -10.66
CA GLY A 164 4.60 3.24 -9.21
C GLY A 164 4.68 4.69 -8.70
N ARG A 165 5.17 5.63 -9.53
CA ARG A 165 5.17 7.08 -9.26
C ARG A 165 4.09 7.79 -10.06
N GLY A 166 3.79 7.30 -11.26
CA GLY A 166 2.75 7.81 -12.14
C GLY A 166 2.66 7.03 -13.44
N PHE A 167 1.85 7.53 -14.36
CA PHE A 167 1.71 7.03 -15.72
C PHE A 167 2.65 7.78 -16.67
N ALA A 168 3.10 7.11 -17.74
CA ALA A 168 3.99 7.71 -18.73
C ALA A 168 3.29 8.85 -19.51
N LYS A 169 1.96 8.77 -19.65
CA LYS A 169 1.14 9.86 -20.19
C LYS A 169 0.62 10.73 -19.04
N PRO A 170 0.95 12.04 -18.99
CA PRO A 170 0.57 12.91 -17.89
C PRO A 170 -0.94 12.99 -17.64
N ASP A 171 -1.77 13.00 -18.69
CA ASP A 171 -3.24 13.08 -18.59
C ASP A 171 -3.86 11.87 -17.87
N GLU A 172 -3.17 10.73 -17.83
CA GLU A 172 -3.62 9.55 -17.10
C GLU A 172 -3.46 9.71 -15.59
N ASN A 173 -2.51 10.52 -15.13
CA ASN A 173 -2.39 10.89 -13.71
C ASN A 173 -3.56 11.78 -13.29
N ASP A 174 -3.95 12.73 -14.14
CA ASP A 174 -5.09 13.61 -13.89
C ASP A 174 -6.38 12.79 -13.81
N ARG A 175 -6.60 11.87 -14.75
CA ARG A 175 -7.75 10.95 -14.73
C ARG A 175 -7.77 10.03 -13.50
N PHE A 176 -6.61 9.55 -13.05
CA PHE A 176 -6.52 8.75 -11.83
C PHE A 176 -6.92 9.57 -10.60
N GLN A 177 -6.48 10.83 -10.54
CA GLN A 177 -6.85 11.75 -9.47
C GLN A 177 -8.34 12.09 -9.52
N GLU A 178 -8.89 12.40 -10.69
CA GLU A 178 -10.33 12.66 -10.89
C GLU A 178 -11.19 11.46 -10.49
N MET A 179 -10.76 10.24 -10.83
CA MET A 179 -11.42 9.02 -10.39
C MET A 179 -11.43 8.96 -8.86
N LEU A 180 -10.28 9.13 -8.20
CA LEU A 180 -10.21 9.07 -6.73
C LEU A 180 -11.07 10.13 -6.04
N THR A 181 -11.06 11.38 -6.53
CA THR A 181 -11.87 12.47 -5.96
C THR A 181 -13.35 12.31 -6.24
N SER A 182 -13.74 11.66 -7.35
CA SER A 182 -15.15 11.32 -7.60
C SER A 182 -15.69 10.26 -6.65
N LEU A 183 -14.82 9.38 -6.13
CA LEU A 183 -15.22 8.34 -5.18
C LEU A 183 -15.28 8.83 -3.73
N TYR A 184 -14.52 9.86 -3.39
CA TYR A 184 -14.42 10.34 -2.02
C TYR A 184 -14.43 11.86 -1.97
N SER A 185 -15.44 12.41 -1.30
CA SER A 185 -15.46 13.81 -0.90
C SER A 185 -14.73 13.93 0.43
N PHE A 186 -13.43 14.26 0.38
CA PHE A 186 -12.72 14.69 1.58
C PHE A 186 -13.16 16.14 1.87
N ALA A 187 -14.10 16.29 2.80
CA ALA A 187 -14.49 17.59 3.35
C ALA A 187 -13.42 18.12 4.31
#